data_AF-A0A7S4M3C7-F1
#
_entry.id   AF-A0A7S4M3C7-F1
#
_cell.length_a   1.000
_cell.length_b   1.000
_cell.length_c   1.000
_cell.angle_alpha   90.00
_cell.angle_beta   90.00
_cell.angle_gamma   90.00
#
_symmetry.space_group_name_H-M   'P 1'
#
loop_
_entity.id
_entity.type
_entity.pdbx_description
1 polymer ?
#
loop_
_entity_poly.entity_id
_entity_poly.type
_entity_poly.pdbx_seq_one_letter_code
_entity_poly.pdbx_strand_id
1 'polypeptide(L)'
;RSSMQLLDDAPILKTDVAQPVVVSHPRTGRPSLFVSPTFTRGIVGMHGEESDALLRFLYDWIARPEFCTRVSWEKHQITMWDNRSLSHKGVADDVTEKRVVQRVSIRGTEPIAATFGGR
;
A
#
# COMPACT_ATOMS: atom_id res chain seq x y z
N ARG A 1 -4.33 21.29 17.47
CA ARG A 1 -5.41 20.42 16.96
C ARG A 1 -5.16 20.15 15.49
N SER A 2 -4.43 19.08 15.15
CA SER A 2 -4.24 18.63 13.76
C SER A 2 -3.93 17.13 13.80
N SER A 3 -4.89 16.35 14.30
CA SER A 3 -4.96 14.93 13.96
C SER A 3 -5.45 14.83 12.52
N MET A 4 -5.07 13.76 11.82
CA MET A 4 -5.74 13.34 10.59
C MET A 4 -7.23 13.19 10.93
N GLN A 5 -8.02 14.20 10.63
CA GLN A 5 -9.47 14.07 10.61
C GLN A 5 -9.78 13.27 9.35
N LEU A 6 -10.22 12.03 9.54
CA LEU A 6 -11.06 11.41 8.52
C LEU A 6 -12.21 12.41 8.33
N LEU A 7 -12.43 12.88 7.10
CA LEU A 7 -13.66 13.61 6.82
C LEU A 7 -14.79 12.62 7.13
N ASP A 8 -15.60 12.93 8.15
CA ASP A 8 -16.53 12.04 8.84
C ASP A 8 -17.69 11.50 7.97
N ASP A 9 -17.61 11.60 6.64
CA ASP A 9 -18.64 11.16 5.70
C ASP A 9 -18.14 10.18 4.63
N ALA A 10 -16.85 9.83 4.61
CA ALA A 10 -16.42 8.71 3.77
C ALA A 10 -16.77 7.41 4.51
N PRO A 11 -17.71 6.58 4.03
CA PRO A 11 -17.94 5.30 4.66
C PRO A 11 -16.61 4.56 4.63
N ILE A 12 -16.06 4.25 5.80
CA ILE A 12 -15.07 3.19 5.90
C ILE A 12 -15.74 2.02 5.17
N LEU A 13 -15.20 1.64 4.01
CA LEU A 13 -15.73 0.53 3.22
C LEU A 13 -15.71 -0.69 4.15
N LYS A 14 -16.86 -1.00 4.75
CA LYS A 14 -17.04 -2.14 5.65
C LYS A 14 -17.07 -3.46 4.89
N THR A 15 -17.04 -3.39 3.57
CA THR A 15 -17.16 -4.52 2.67
C THR A 15 -15.79 -4.85 2.11
N ASP A 16 -15.43 -6.12 2.20
CA ASP A 16 -14.24 -6.65 1.53
C ASP A 16 -14.42 -6.57 0.01
N VAL A 17 -13.41 -6.02 -0.67
CA VAL A 17 -13.40 -5.90 -2.13
C VAL A 17 -12.23 -6.74 -2.64
N ALA A 18 -12.51 -7.72 -3.49
CA ALA A 18 -11.47 -8.50 -4.14
C ALA A 18 -10.64 -7.60 -5.07
N GLN A 19 -9.32 -7.69 -4.94
CA GLN A 19 -8.36 -6.95 -5.76
C GLN A 19 -7.30 -7.93 -6.31
N PRO A 20 -6.71 -7.68 -7.49
CA PRO A 20 -5.65 -8.52 -8.02
C PRO A 20 -4.42 -8.52 -7.10
N VAL A 21 -3.82 -9.69 -6.86
CA VAL A 21 -2.54 -9.80 -6.11
C VAL A 21 -1.38 -9.16 -6.89
N VAL A 22 -1.43 -9.20 -8.22
CA VAL A 22 -0.49 -8.51 -9.10
C VAL A 22 -1.28 -7.60 -10.04
N VAL A 23 -0.89 -6.33 -10.07
CA VAL A 23 -1.49 -5.31 -10.94
C VAL A 23 -0.52 -4.89 -12.03
N SER A 24 -1.05 -4.50 -13.18
CA SER A 24 -0.29 -3.83 -14.24
C SER A 24 -0.36 -2.32 -14.05
N HIS A 25 0.79 -1.66 -13.99
CA HIS A 25 0.83 -0.21 -13.85
C HIS A 25 0.28 0.47 -15.12
N PRO A 26 -0.78 1.29 -15.04
CA PRO A 26 -1.57 1.70 -16.20
C PRO A 26 -0.81 2.52 -17.24
N ARG A 27 0.29 3.18 -16.83
CA ARG A 27 1.14 3.96 -17.75
C ARG A 27 2.30 3.15 -18.33
N THR A 28 2.83 2.18 -17.59
CA THR A 28 4.11 1.53 -17.94
C THR A 28 3.95 0.06 -18.29
N GLY A 29 2.79 -0.56 -18.05
CA GLY A 29 2.54 -1.98 -18.23
C GLY A 29 3.31 -2.91 -17.28
N ARG A 30 4.20 -2.36 -16.46
CA ARG A 30 5.03 -3.13 -15.52
C ARG A 30 4.17 -3.79 -14.44
N PRO A 31 4.38 -5.08 -14.13
CA PRO A 31 3.69 -5.74 -13.04
C PRO A 31 4.19 -5.22 -11.68
N SER A 32 3.31 -5.16 -10.69
CA SER A 32 3.61 -4.79 -9.31
C SER A 32 2.77 -5.63 -8.33
N LEU A 33 3.37 -6.02 -7.21
CA LEU A 33 2.66 -6.68 -6.12
C LEU A 33 1.70 -5.69 -5.45
N PHE A 34 0.43 -6.05 -5.39
CA PHE A 34 -0.65 -5.20 -4.85
C PHE A 34 -1.26 -5.84 -3.61
N VAL A 35 -0.41 -6.03 -2.60
CA VAL A 35 -0.77 -6.60 -1.30
C VAL A 35 -0.34 -5.66 -0.19
N SER A 36 -1.10 -5.64 0.91
CA SER A 36 -0.81 -4.78 2.06
C SER A 36 -1.05 -5.53 3.37
N PRO A 37 -0.08 -5.58 4.29
CA PRO A 37 -0.28 -6.16 5.63
C PRO A 37 -1.41 -5.49 6.42
N THR A 38 -1.74 -4.24 6.08
CA THR A 38 -2.78 -3.46 6.78
C THR A 38 -4.18 -3.72 6.25
N PHE A 39 -4.33 -4.07 4.97
CA PHE A 39 -5.63 -4.11 4.29
C PHE A 39 -5.99 -5.48 3.70
N THR A 40 -5.01 -6.28 3.29
CA THR A 40 -5.27 -7.58 2.67
C THR A 40 -5.64 -8.59 3.75
N ARG A 41 -6.82 -9.23 3.62
CA ARG A 41 -7.32 -10.22 4.59
C ARG A 41 -7.05 -11.67 4.21
N GLY A 42 -6.85 -11.94 2.92
CA GLY A 42 -6.66 -13.28 2.41
C GLY A 42 -6.63 -13.30 0.88
N ILE A 43 -6.32 -14.46 0.32
CA ILE A 43 -6.32 -14.71 -1.12
C ILE A 43 -7.57 -15.53 -1.48
N VAL A 44 -8.36 -15.00 -2.41
CA VAL A 44 -9.61 -15.62 -2.86
C VAL A 44 -9.32 -17.01 -3.45
N GLY A 45 -10.07 -18.02 -3.01
CA GLY A 45 -9.96 -19.39 -3.51
C GLY A 45 -8.87 -20.24 -2.85
N MET A 46 -8.14 -19.70 -1.85
CA MET A 46 -7.17 -20.46 -1.05
C MET A 46 -7.73 -20.81 0.32
N HIS A 47 -7.27 -21.90 0.92
CA HIS A 47 -7.52 -22.17 2.34
C HIS A 47 -6.83 -21.09 3.20
N GLY A 48 -7.38 -20.78 4.37
CA GLY A 48 -6.88 -19.70 5.23
C GLY A 48 -5.38 -19.84 5.54
N GLU A 49 -4.94 -21.03 5.96
CA GLU A 49 -3.52 -21.28 6.28
C GLU A 49 -2.59 -21.13 5.06
N GLU A 50 -3.05 -21.55 3.88
CA GLU A 50 -2.27 -21.42 2.64
C GLU A 50 -2.17 -19.96 2.21
N SER A 51 -3.28 -19.24 2.30
CA SER A 51 -3.36 -17.80 2.05
C SER A 51 -2.41 -17.03 2.96
N ASP A 52 -2.46 -17.31 4.27
CA ASP A 52 -1.62 -16.65 5.26
C ASP A 52 -0.13 -16.91 5.04
N ALA A 53 0.24 -18.16 4.74
CA ALA A 53 1.62 -18.52 4.43
C ALA A 53 2.15 -17.76 3.20
N LEU A 54 1.35 -17.70 2.12
CA LEU A 54 1.75 -16.99 0.90
C LEU A 54 1.80 -15.48 1.11
N LEU A 55 0.80 -14.90 1.77
CA LEU A 55 0.79 -13.46 2.06
C LEU A 55 1.99 -13.06 2.92
N ARG A 56 2.34 -13.86 3.93
CA ARG A 56 3.51 -13.63 4.78
C ARG A 56 4.80 -13.62 3.96
N PHE A 57 4.98 -14.61 3.08
CA PHE A 57 6.10 -14.64 2.15
C PHE A 57 6.16 -13.37 1.26
N LEU A 58 5.03 -12.94 0.69
CA LEU A 58 4.98 -11.75 -0.15
C LEU A 58 5.28 -10.47 0.65
N TYR A 59 4.80 -10.36 1.89
CA TYR A 59 5.10 -9.23 2.77
C TYR A 59 6.58 -9.16 3.12
N ASP A 60 7.18 -10.29 3.48
CA ASP A 60 8.62 -10.37 3.77
C ASP A 60 9.44 -10.01 2.52
N TRP A 61 9.00 -10.44 1.33
CA TRP A 61 9.65 -10.10 0.07
C TRP A 61 9.63 -8.60 -0.23
N ILE A 62 8.46 -7.95 -0.17
CA ILE A 62 8.36 -6.50 -0.46
C ILE A 62 9.04 -5.62 0.60
N ALA A 63 9.25 -6.14 1.80
CA ALA A 63 9.91 -5.44 2.91
C ALA A 63 11.44 -5.56 2.88
N ARG A 64 12.02 -6.29 1.93
CA ARG A 64 13.48 -6.43 1.81
C ARG A 64 14.16 -5.07 1.65
N PRO A 65 15.32 -4.83 2.31
CA PRO A 65 16.01 -3.54 2.27
C PRO A 65 16.34 -3.05 0.85
N GLU A 66 16.62 -3.97 -0.08
CA GLU A 66 16.94 -3.63 -1.48
C GLU A 66 15.79 -2.93 -2.24
N PHE A 67 14.55 -3.06 -1.76
CA PHE A 67 13.36 -2.39 -2.34
C PHE A 67 12.94 -1.16 -1.55
N CYS A 68 13.65 -0.83 -0.48
CA CYS A 68 13.24 0.17 0.49
C CYS A 68 14.11 1.44 0.41
N THR A 69 13.46 2.59 0.43
CA THR A 69 14.10 3.89 0.64
C THR A 69 13.54 4.51 1.92
N ARG A 70 14.42 5.04 2.77
CA ARG A 70 14.03 5.77 3.98
C ARG A 70 14.13 7.27 3.73
N VAL A 71 13.06 8.00 4.06
CA VAL A 71 13.02 9.45 3.97
C VAL A 71 13.16 10.04 5.37
N SER A 72 14.21 10.81 5.58
CA SER A 72 14.34 11.72 6.72
C SER A 72 13.56 12.99 6.42
N TRP A 73 12.63 13.37 7.30
CA TRP A 73 11.73 14.51 7.10
C TRP A 73 12.37 15.80 7.59
N GLU A 74 12.34 16.83 6.75
CA GLU A 74 12.68 18.20 7.12
C GLU A 74 11.46 19.13 7.04
N LYS A 75 11.55 20.27 7.73
CA LYS A 75 10.49 21.28 7.71
C LYS A 75 10.30 21.78 6.28
N HIS A 76 9.04 21.83 5.82
CA HIS A 76 8.65 22.25 4.47
C HIS A 76 9.07 21.29 3.34
N GLN A 77 9.60 20.11 3.66
CA GLN A 77 9.88 19.09 2.65
C GLN A 77 8.59 18.49 2.09
N ILE A 78 8.57 18.27 0.77
CA ILE A 78 7.49 17.60 0.06
C ILE A 78 8.01 16.28 -0.48
N THR A 79 7.25 15.22 -0.28
CA THR A 79 7.47 13.91 -0.89
C THR A 79 6.27 13.52 -1.72
N MET A 80 6.50 12.90 -2.87
CA MET A 80 5.46 12.34 -3.72
C MET A 80 5.83 10.91 -4.07
N TRP A 81 4.84 10.03 -4.06
CA TRP A 81 5.01 8.62 -4.43
C TRP A 81 3.78 8.11 -5.18
N ASP A 82 3.95 7.01 -5.90
CA ASP A 82 2.88 6.36 -6.66
C ASP A 82 2.26 5.21 -5.87
N ASN A 83 1.04 5.40 -5.35
CA ASN A 83 0.33 4.37 -4.58
C ASN A 83 -0.02 3.11 -5.39
N ARG A 84 0.10 3.13 -6.72
CA ARG A 84 -0.21 1.96 -7.57
C ARG A 84 0.89 0.91 -7.57
N SER A 85 2.10 1.27 -7.12
CA SER A 85 3.27 0.40 -7.20
C SER A 85 4.22 0.53 -6.01
N LEU A 86 3.76 1.14 -4.90
CA LEU A 86 4.57 1.38 -3.71
C LEU A 86 3.74 1.16 -2.45
N SER A 87 4.34 0.48 -1.47
CA SER A 87 3.88 0.43 -0.09
C SER A 87 4.75 1.36 0.76
N HIS A 88 4.15 2.03 1.74
CA HIS A 88 4.86 2.90 2.67
C HIS A 88 4.45 2.60 4.11
N LYS A 89 5.36 2.88 5.04
CA LYS A 89 5.15 2.70 6.48
C LYS A 89 5.59 3.97 7.19
N GLY A 90 4.72 4.51 8.05
CA GLY A 90 5.11 5.51 9.04
C GLY A 90 5.96 4.85 10.13
N VAL A 91 7.13 5.42 10.41
CA VAL A 91 7.96 5.01 11.56
C VAL A 91 7.57 5.87 12.75
N ALA A 92 7.32 5.24 13.89
CA ALA A 92 7.07 5.89 15.17
C ALA A 92 8.27 5.61 16.09
N ASP A 93 9.41 6.21 15.76
CA ASP A 93 10.68 6.08 16.49
C ASP A 93 10.81 7.08 17.64
N ASP A 94 10.18 8.25 17.54
CA ASP A 94 10.06 9.21 18.64
C ASP A 94 8.62 9.74 18.73
N VAL A 95 7.97 9.46 19.87
CA VAL A 95 6.59 9.87 20.17
C VAL A 95 6.52 11.01 21.19
N THR A 96 7.66 11.54 21.62
CA THR A 96 7.73 12.64 22.58
C THR A 96 7.43 13.99 21.92
N GLU A 97 7.79 14.12 20.65
CA GLU A 97 7.62 15.34 19.87
C GLU A 97 6.40 15.30 18.95
N LYS A 98 5.75 16.45 18.80
CA LYS A 98 4.56 16.57 17.98
C LYS A 98 4.93 16.68 16.49
N ARG A 99 4.59 15.65 15.71
CA ARG A 99 4.71 15.64 14.25
C ARG A 99 3.39 15.95 13.56
N VAL A 100 3.37 16.95 12.67
CA VAL A 100 2.20 17.31 11.84
C VAL A 100 2.58 17.24 10.37
N VAL A 101 1.80 16.51 9.57
CA VAL A 101 2.00 16.35 8.13
C VAL A 101 0.66 16.60 7.43
N GLN A 102 0.69 17.35 6.34
CA GLN A 102 -0.46 17.49 5.44
C GLN A 102 -0.30 16.56 4.26
N ARG A 103 -1.40 15.92 3.84
CA ARG A 103 -1.40 14.97 2.73
C ARG A 103 -2.52 15.30 1.76
N VAL A 104 -2.17 15.33 0.47
CA VAL A 104 -3.14 15.31 -0.63
C VAL A 104 -3.06 13.94 -1.28
N SER A 105 -4.21 13.37 -1.66
CA SER A 105 -4.28 12.12 -2.40
C SER A 105 -4.97 12.34 -3.73
N ILE A 106 -4.36 11.85 -4.79
CA ILE A 106 -4.91 11.89 -6.14
C ILE A 106 -5.78 10.64 -6.32
N ARG A 107 -7.00 10.82 -6.81
CA ARG A 107 -7.92 9.70 -7.08
C ARG A 107 -7.31 8.78 -8.16
N GLY A 108 -7.24 7.49 -7.86
CA GLY A 108 -6.82 6.46 -8.81
C GLY A 108 -7.97 5.92 -9.65
N THR A 109 -7.62 5.02 -10.57
CA THR A 109 -8.55 4.15 -11.30
C THR A 109 -8.61 2.77 -10.63
N GLU A 110 -9.54 1.94 -11.08
CA GLU A 110 -9.57 0.53 -10.69
C GLU A 110 -8.24 -0.17 -11.06
N PRO A 111 -7.67 -1.02 -10.18
CA PRO A 111 -6.47 -1.77 -10.49
C PRO A 111 -6.68 -2.79 -11.60
N ILE A 112 -5.78 -2.80 -12.58
CA ILE A 112 -5.81 -3.74 -13.72
C ILE A 112 -4.99 -4.97 -13.35
N ALA A 113 -5.57 -6.17 -13.42
CA ALA A 113 -4.83 -7.40 -13.20
C ALA A 113 -3.66 -7.54 -14.20
N ALA A 114 -2.49 -7.94 -13.73
CA ALA A 114 -1.37 -8.24 -14.62
C ALA A 114 -1.65 -9.51 -15.42
N THR A 115 -1.36 -9.47 -16.72
CA THR A 115 -1.41 -10.65 -17.59
C THR A 115 -0.01 -11.23 -17.75
N PHE A 116 0.10 -12.53 -17.53
CA PHE A 116 1.35 -13.29 -17.70
C PHE A 116 1.12 -14.32 -18.81
N GLY A 117 1.30 -13.89 -20.07
CA GLY A 117 1.06 -14.74 -21.24
C GLY A 117 1.72 -14.14 -22.48
N GLY A 118 2.81 -14.77 -22.93
CA GLY A 118 3.70 -14.30 -23.99
C GLY A 118 4.93 -15.20 -24.16
N ARG A 119 4.69 -16.51 -24.31
CA ARG A 119 5.36 -17.37 -25.30
C ARG A 119 4.26 -18.09 -26.05
#